data_AF-A0A7V8C939-F1
#
_entry.id   AF-A0A7V8C939-F1
#
_cell.length_a   1.000
_cell.length_b   1.000
_cell.length_c   1.000
_cell.angle_alpha   90.00
_cell.angle_beta   90.00
_cell.angle_gamma   90.00
#
_symmetry.space_group_name_H-M   'P 1'
#
loop_
_entity.id
_entity.type
_entity.pdbx_description
1 polymer ?
#
loop_
_entity_poly.entity_id
_entity_poly.type
_entity_poly.pdbx_seq_one_letter_code
_entity_poly.pdbx_strand_id
1 'polypeptide(L)' 'MSGTYLSIYQWFLTNAQSLVLLAIVVIGLFLGFKREFSKLIGFLVIALIAVGLVFNASGVKDVLLSLFNRIVGA' A
#
# COMPACT_ATOMS: atom_id res chain seq x y z
N MET A 1 -4.35 -2.83 32.15
CA MET A 1 -5.66 -2.64 31.48
C MET A 1 -5.51 -3.20 30.08
N SER A 2 -5.80 -4.49 29.94
CA SER A 2 -5.47 -5.32 28.78
C SER A 2 -6.73 -5.67 27.99
N GLY A 3 -6.69 -5.40 26.68
CA GLY A 3 -7.59 -5.98 25.68
C GLY A 3 -8.95 -5.31 25.57
N THR A 4 -9.15 -4.50 24.52
CA THR A 4 -10.42 -4.33 23.74
C THR A 4 -10.42 -3.08 22.85
N TYR A 5 -9.38 -2.25 22.82
CA TYR A 5 -9.35 -1.10 21.90
C TYR A 5 -8.79 -1.54 20.54
N LEU A 6 -9.72 -1.69 19.59
CA LEU A 6 -9.54 -1.71 18.13
C LEU A 6 -9.11 -3.04 17.48
N SER A 7 -9.97 -4.07 17.55
CA SER A 7 -9.75 -5.35 16.86
C SER A 7 -9.63 -5.20 15.33
N ILE A 8 -10.43 -4.34 14.70
CA ILE A 8 -10.45 -4.16 13.23
C ILE A 8 -9.22 -3.38 12.76
N TYR A 9 -8.83 -2.32 13.47
CA TYR A 9 -7.66 -1.53 13.08
C TYR A 9 -6.39 -2.37 13.18
N GLN A 10 -6.23 -3.13 14.27
CA GLN A 10 -5.08 -4.02 14.41
C GLN A 10 -5.10 -5.19 13.43
N TRP A 11 -6.28 -5.76 13.18
CA TRP A 11 -6.45 -6.75 12.11
C TRP A 11 -6.03 -6.17 10.76
N PHE A 12 -6.47 -4.95 10.43
CA PHE A 12 -6.13 -4.31 9.17
C PHE A 12 -4.63 -4.04 9.05
N LEU A 13 -3.99 -3.47 10.07
CA LEU A 13 -2.55 -3.21 10.06
C LEU A 13 -1.73 -4.49 9.89
N THR A 14 -2.11 -5.56 10.58
CA THR A 14 -1.39 -6.84 10.52
C THR A 14 -1.57 -7.55 9.16
N ASN A 15 -2.67 -7.27 8.45
CA ASN A 15 -2.98 -7.89 7.16
C ASN A 15 -2.78 -6.95 5.96
N ALA A 16 -2.36 -5.70 6.17
CA ALA A 16 -2.31 -4.66 5.13
C ALA A 16 -1.50 -5.09 3.90
N GLN A 17 -0.36 -5.76 4.11
CA GLN A 17 0.50 -6.25 3.04
C GLN A 17 -0.24 -7.28 2.14
N SER A 18 -0.87 -8.28 2.76
CA SER A 18 -1.62 -9.32 2.04
C SER A 18 -2.86 -8.77 1.34
N LEU A 19 -3.56 -7.80 1.96
CA LEU A 19 -4.72 -7.14 1.37
C LEU A 19 -4.34 -6.32 0.12
N VAL A 20 -3.23 -5.58 0.16
CA VAL A 20 -2.76 -4.80 -0.98
C VAL A 20 -2.40 -5.71 -2.16
N LEU A 21 -1.71 -6.82 -1.90
CA LEU A 21 -1.40 -7.81 -2.94
C LEU A 21 -2.67 -8.35 -3.60
N LEU A 22 -3.65 -8.73 -2.78
CA LEU A 22 -4.93 -9.24 -3.29
C LEU A 22 -5.66 -8.18 -4.13
N ALA A 23 -5.70 -6.92 -3.68
CA ALA A 23 -6.30 -5.83 -4.43
C ALA A 23 -5.60 -5.63 -5.79
N ILE A 24 -4.26 -5.69 -5.84
CA ILE A 24 -3.50 -5.57 -7.08
C ILE A 24 -3.85 -6.71 -8.05
N VAL A 25 -3.92 -7.95 -7.55
CA VAL A 25 -4.27 -9.12 -8.36
C VAL A 25 -5.70 -9.00 -8.92
N VAL A 26 -6.67 -8.63 -8.08
CA VAL A 26 -8.08 -8.49 -8.51
C VAL A 26 -8.23 -7.39 -9.56
N ILE A 27 -7.59 -6.23 -9.37
CA ILE A 27 -7.65 -5.12 -10.34
C ILE A 27 -6.93 -5.51 -11.64
N GLY A 28 -5.77 -6.17 -11.55
CA GLY A 28 -5.03 -6.66 -12.72
C GLY A 28 -5.83 -7.65 -13.55
N LEU A 29 -6.52 -8.59 -12.90
CA LEU A 29 -7.42 -9.53 -13.58
C LEU A 29 -8.61 -8.79 -14.22
N PHE A 30 -9.24 -7.86 -13.50
CA PHE A 30 -10.37 -7.09 -14.03
C PHE A 30 -10.00 -6.29 -15.29
N LEU A 31 -8.85 -5.61 -15.27
CA LEU A 31 -8.35 -4.85 -16.41
C LEU A 31 -7.91 -5.77 -17.57
N GLY A 32 -7.34 -6.93 -17.26
CA GLY A 32 -6.98 -7.96 -18.24
C GLY A 32 -8.21 -8.51 -18.98
N PHE A 33 -9.28 -8.81 -18.25
CA PHE A 33 -10.54 -9.28 -18.85
C PHE A 33 -11.25 -8.21 -19.67
N LYS A 34 -11.21 -6.94 -19.25
CA LYS A 34 -11.81 -5.82 -19.98
C LYS A 34 -11.04 -5.43 -21.26
N ARG A 35 -9.87 -6.05 -21.50
CA ARG A 35 -8.95 -5.78 -22.63
C ARG A 35 -8.54 -4.30 -22.74
N GLU A 36 -8.54 -3.58 -21.61
CA GLU A 36 -8.05 -2.20 -21.55
C GLU A 36 -6.52 -2.19 -21.41
N PHE A 37 -5.79 -2.71 -22.41
CA PHE A 37 -4.34 -2.94 -22.35
C PHE A 37 -3.53 -1.66 -22.05
N SER A 38 -3.96 -0.52 -22.57
CA SER A 38 -3.32 0.77 -22.26
C SER A 38 -3.43 1.14 -20.77
N LYS A 39 -4.51 0.74 -20.10
CA LYS A 39 -4.68 0.95 -18.65
C LYS A 39 -3.94 -0.11 -17.84
N LEU A 40 -3.79 -1.32 -18.37
CA LEU A 40 -3.05 -2.42 -17.74
C LEU A 40 -1.55 -2.09 -17.58
N ILE A 41 -0.92 -1.48 -18.60
CA ILE A 41 0.49 -1.10 -18.56
C ILE A 41 0.74 0.01 -17.53
N GLY A 42 -0.10 1.06 -17.53
CA GLY A 42 -0.02 2.12 -16.53
C GLY A 42 -0.28 1.60 -15.11
N PHE A 43 -1.24 0.68 -14.97
CA PHE A 43 -1.52 -0.01 -13.71
C PHE A 43 -0.32 -0.83 -13.22
N LEU A 44 0.38 -1.53 -14.11
CA LEU A 44 1.53 -2.36 -13.76
C LEU A 44 2.65 -1.53 -13.11
N VAL A 45 2.97 -0.35 -13.66
CA VAL A 45 3.99 0.54 -13.10
C VAL A 45 3.61 1.02 -11.71
N ILE A 46 2.35 1.45 -11.52
CA ILE A 46 1.85 1.91 -10.22
C ILE A 46 1.82 0.76 -9.21
N ALA A 47 1.42 -0.44 -9.64
CA ALA A 47 1.39 -1.64 -8.81
C ALA A 47 2.78 -2.03 -8.31
N LEU A 48 3.81 -1.95 -9.16
CA LEU A 48 5.20 -2.22 -8.77
C LEU A 48 5.71 -1.24 -7.70
N ILE A 49 5.40 0.05 -7.86
CA ILE A 49 5.76 1.09 -6.87
C ILE A 49 5.03 0.83 -5.55
N ALA A 50 3.72 0.54 -5.60
CA ALA A 50 2.91 0.26 -4.43
C ALA A 50 3.41 -0.98 -3.67
N VAL A 51 3.80 -2.05 -4.38
CA VAL A 51 4.43 -3.23 -3.79
C VAL A 51 5.75 -2.84 -3.12
N GLY A 52 6.65 -2.13 -3.80
CA GLY A 52 7.92 -1.71 -3.18
C GLY A 52 7.74 -0.90 -1.89
N LEU A 53 6.73 -0.04 -1.84
CA LEU A 53 6.42 0.78 -0.67
C LEU A 53 5.77 -0.02 0.47
N VAL A 54 4.81 -0.91 0.15
CA VAL A 54 4.07 -1.68 1.16
C VAL A 54 4.94 -2.75 1.81
N PHE A 55 5.90 -3.32 1.08
CA PHE A 55 6.87 -4.27 1.62
C PHE A 55 8.02 -3.59 2.39
N ASN A 56 8.25 -2.29 2.17
CA ASN A 56 9.25 -1.50 2.91
C ASN A 56 8.59 -0.38 3.75
N ALA A 57 7.66 -0.77 4.63
CA ALA A 57 6.96 0.16 5.51
C ALA A 57 7.90 0.97 6.42
N SER A 58 9.04 0.38 6.82
CA SER A 58 10.08 1.06 7.60
C SER A 58 10.71 2.22 6.83
N GLY A 59 11.10 1.99 5.56
CA GLY A 59 11.64 3.05 4.71
C GLY A 59 10.63 4.17 4.45
N VAL A 60 9.34 3.85 4.31
CA VAL A 60 8.28 4.86 4.16
C VAL A 60 8.15 5.73 5.42
N LYS A 61 8.20 5.11 6.61
CA LYS A 61 8.16 5.82 7.89
C LYS A 61 9.33 6.81 8.01
N ASP A 62 10.54 6.39 7.67
CA ASP A 62 11.73 7.23 7.78
C ASP A 62 11.71 8.40 6.77
N VAL A 63 11.27 8.15 5.53
CA VAL A 63 11.07 9.20 4.53
C VAL A 63 10.01 10.21 5.01
N LEU A 64 8.85 9.75 5.48
CA LEU A 64 7.81 10.64 6.01
C LEU A 64 8.33 11.48 7.18
N LEU A 65 9.05 10.87 8.11
CA LEU A 65 9.61 11.56 9.26
C LEU A 65 10.63 12.62 8.82
N SER A 66 11.47 12.30 7.85
CA SER A 66 12.47 13.22 7.29
C SER A 66 11.82 14.43 6.59
N LEU A 67 10.73 14.20 5.85
CA LEU A 67 9.98 15.26 5.18
C LEU A 67 9.23 16.12 6.19
N PHE A 68 8.60 15.51 7.19
CA PHE A 68 7.93 16.22 8.27
C PHE A 68 8.90 17.12 9.04
N ASN A 69 10.05 16.57 9.45
CA ASN A 69 11.09 17.34 10.14
C ASN A 69 11.66 18.46 9.27
N ARG A 70 11.74 18.27 7.95
CA ARG A 70 12.20 19.31 7.01
C ARG A 70 11.18 20.43 6.79
N ILE A 71 9.88 20.14 6.91
CA ILE A 71 8.80 21.12 6.69
C ILE A 71 8.41 21.84 7.99
N VAL A 72 8.41 21.14 9.12
CA VAL A 72 7.97 21.66 10.43
C VAL A 72 9.14 22.09 11.30
N GLY A 73 10.33 21.51 11.10
CA GLY A 73 11.56 21.85 11.82
C GLY A 73 12.44 22.90 11.11
N ALA A 74 11.95 23.51 10.03
CA ALA A 74 12.49 24.73 9.43
C ALA A 74 11.67 25.94 9.91
#